data_AF-A0A7S0ZIQ7-F1
#
_entry.id   AF-A0A7S0ZIQ7-F1
#
_cell.length_a   1.000
_cell.length_b   1.000
_cell.length_c   1.000
_cell.angle_alpha   90.00
_cell.angle_beta   90.00
_cell.angle_gamma   90.00
#
_symmetry.space_group_name_H-M   'P 1'
#
loop_
_entity.id
_entity.type
_entity.pdbx_description
1 polymer ?
#
loop_
_entity_poly.entity_id
_entity_poly.type
_entity_poly.pdbx_seq_one_letter_code
_entity_poly.pdbx_strand_id
1 'polypeptide(L)'
;FIGELVKFRIFPAGTYFELLNLCLTDFSHYNVDIACHLCETCGPMLYRSSEHAVRMGNLLDILWRMKSVKNLEPRHNDLVETAYFSSRPSNARKHKKRGPVREYARQRLYAELTRSNYEWTLSQLRKLPWNEVDFEEYMIRKILKVERFRFGSLNLMAQLLSGIAKHRQSFGVTLIDSLLESIRTGLEVVDSRNSQRRMAEIRLLGEFCNVQYIDARVVFETLYLLITFGHHEYALSIDPSSTDCDPPGDFFRIRLVCELLHTCAPHFRSGVQSKRLHVFLV
;
A
#
# COMPACT_ATOMS: atom_id res chain seq x y z
N PHE A 1 20.89 11.56 27.13
CA PHE A 1 22.25 12.06 26.79
C PHE A 1 23.26 10.96 26.47
N ILE A 2 23.37 9.89 27.27
CA ILE A 2 24.36 8.81 27.04
C ILE A 2 24.29 8.24 25.60
N GLY A 3 23.10 7.97 25.08
CA GLY A 3 22.93 7.51 23.70
C GLY A 3 23.46 8.48 22.64
N GLU A 4 23.36 9.79 22.83
CA GLU A 4 23.94 10.76 21.89
C GLU A 4 25.47 10.79 21.99
N LEU A 5 26.03 10.72 23.21
CA LEU A 5 27.49 10.69 23.41
C LEU A 5 28.15 9.46 22.77
N VAL A 6 27.46 8.32 22.77
CA VAL A 6 27.92 7.09 22.10
C VAL A 6 27.87 7.24 20.57
N LYS A 7 26.87 7.94 20.02
CA LYS A 7 26.82 8.25 18.56
C LYS A 7 28.02 9.08 18.12
N PHE A 8 28.39 10.09 18.91
CA PHE A 8 29.53 10.95 18.62
C PHE A 8 30.88 10.33 19.00
N ARG A 9 30.90 9.05 19.43
CA ARG A 9 32.11 8.33 19.87
C ARG A 9 32.86 9.01 21.02
N ILE A 10 32.17 9.84 21.80
CA ILE A 10 32.71 10.48 23.01
C ILE A 10 32.70 9.47 24.16
N PHE A 11 31.76 8.51 24.12
CA PHE A 11 31.60 7.48 25.14
C PHE A 11 31.72 6.08 24.53
N PRO A 12 32.38 5.11 25.19
CA PRO A 12 32.56 3.77 24.67
C PRO A 12 31.23 3.00 24.64
N ALA A 13 31.03 2.19 23.58
CA ALA A 13 29.83 1.37 23.42
C ALA A 13 29.70 0.29 24.52
N GLY A 14 30.79 -0.12 25.16
CA GLY A 14 30.78 -1.08 26.27
C GLY A 14 29.93 -0.59 27.44
N THR A 15 30.14 0.64 27.88
CA THR A 15 29.41 1.23 29.01
C THR A 15 27.93 1.46 28.68
N TYR A 16 27.60 1.73 27.41
CA TYR A 16 26.21 1.73 26.97
C TYR A 16 25.52 0.37 27.19
N PHE A 17 26.20 -0.72 26.82
CA PHE A 17 25.66 -2.07 27.01
C PHE A 17 25.55 -2.48 28.48
N GLU A 18 26.47 -2.04 29.32
CA GLU A 18 26.39 -2.24 30.78
C GLU A 18 25.18 -1.54 31.39
N LEU A 19 24.96 -0.27 31.02
CA LEU A 19 23.80 0.50 31.48
C LEU A 19 22.49 -0.09 31.00
N LEU A 20 22.43 -0.51 29.73
CA LEU A 20 21.24 -1.16 29.20
C LEU A 20 20.98 -2.50 29.90
N ASN A 21 22.02 -3.29 30.17
CA ASN A 21 21.90 -4.53 30.95
C ASN A 21 21.39 -4.26 32.37
N LEU A 22 21.91 -3.23 33.05
CA LEU A 22 21.47 -2.87 34.39
C LEU A 22 19.96 -2.57 34.41
N CYS A 23 19.48 -1.77 33.46
CA CYS A 23 18.04 -1.47 33.33
C CYS A 23 17.20 -2.72 32.98
N LEU A 24 17.75 -3.67 32.20
CA LEU A 24 17.06 -4.92 31.86
C LEU A 24 17.05 -5.91 33.03
N THR A 25 18.05 -5.91 33.91
CA THR A 25 18.09 -6.78 35.10
C THR A 25 17.04 -6.37 36.14
N ASP A 26 16.91 -5.07 36.42
CA ASP A 26 15.84 -4.51 37.25
C ASP A 26 14.82 -3.77 36.38
N PHE A 27 14.05 -4.52 35.62
CA PHE A 27 13.04 -3.95 34.73
C PHE A 27 11.78 -3.56 35.53
N SER A 28 11.80 -2.35 36.08
CA SER A 28 10.72 -1.77 36.89
C SER A 28 10.59 -0.26 36.65
N HIS A 29 9.35 0.25 36.59
CA HIS A 29 8.99 1.67 36.43
C HIS A 29 9.97 2.48 35.58
N TYR A 30 10.81 3.31 36.22
CA TYR A 30 11.75 4.23 35.60
C TYR A 30 12.80 3.55 34.71
N ASN A 31 13.21 2.33 35.05
CA ASN A 31 14.19 1.58 34.25
C ASN A 31 13.62 1.17 32.88
N VAL A 32 12.30 1.02 32.77
CA VAL A 32 11.63 0.78 31.48
C VAL A 32 11.77 2.00 30.57
N ASP A 33 11.46 3.19 31.09
CA ASP A 33 11.59 4.44 30.33
C ASP A 33 13.05 4.69 29.90
N ILE A 34 14.02 4.47 30.81
CA ILE A 34 15.46 4.61 30.48
C ILE A 34 15.89 3.62 29.40
N ALA A 35 15.54 2.33 29.54
CA ALA A 35 15.94 1.30 28.59
C ALA A 35 15.36 1.56 27.19
N CYS A 36 14.09 1.95 27.12
CA CYS A 36 13.43 2.31 25.87
C CYS A 36 14.10 3.53 25.22
N HIS A 37 14.35 4.60 25.99
CA HIS A 37 15.02 5.80 25.45
C HIS A 37 16.46 5.53 25.00
N LEU A 38 17.22 4.70 25.71
CA LEU A 38 18.57 4.30 25.27
C LEU A 38 18.50 3.57 23.92
N CYS A 39 17.57 2.62 23.79
CA CYS A 39 17.34 1.89 22.54
C CYS A 39 16.90 2.80 21.41
N GLU A 40 15.91 3.68 21.60
CA GLU A 40 15.46 4.64 20.57
C GLU A 40 16.60 5.54 20.09
N THR A 41 17.40 6.04 21.03
CA THR A 41 18.47 6.97 20.71
C THR A 41 19.58 6.25 19.94
N CYS A 42 20.15 5.19 20.52
CA CYS A 42 21.41 4.61 20.05
C CYS A 42 21.28 3.24 19.38
N GLY A 43 20.18 2.52 19.65
CA GLY A 43 19.90 1.19 19.13
C GLY A 43 20.00 1.06 17.62
N PRO A 44 19.42 1.97 16.80
CA PRO A 44 19.52 1.86 15.34
C PRO A 44 20.96 1.97 14.80
N MET A 45 21.85 2.68 15.50
CA MET A 45 23.25 2.83 15.10
C MET A 45 24.05 1.59 15.49
N LEU A 46 23.91 1.12 16.73
CA LEU A 46 24.60 -0.08 17.23
C LEU A 46 24.14 -1.35 16.51
N TYR A 47 22.86 -1.45 16.16
CA TYR A 47 22.31 -2.59 15.43
C TYR A 47 22.81 -2.66 13.97
N ARG A 48 23.18 -1.53 13.36
CA ARG A 48 23.76 -1.49 12.00
C ARG A 48 25.29 -1.66 11.98
N SER A 49 25.95 -1.47 13.11
CA SER A 49 27.41 -1.66 13.23
C SER A 49 27.74 -3.15 13.23
N SER A 50 28.65 -3.59 12.34
CA SER A 50 29.07 -5.00 12.25
C SER A 50 29.67 -5.55 13.55
N GLU A 51 30.24 -4.67 14.38
CA GLU A 51 30.89 -5.03 15.63
C GLU A 51 29.87 -5.26 16.78
N HIS A 52 28.72 -4.59 16.73
CA HIS A 52 27.78 -4.51 17.86
C HIS A 52 26.38 -5.02 17.53
N ALA A 53 26.10 -5.35 16.26
CA ALA A 53 24.79 -5.79 15.78
C ALA A 53 24.24 -7.00 16.54
N VAL A 54 25.07 -8.03 16.75
CA VAL A 54 24.65 -9.26 17.45
C VAL A 54 24.30 -8.97 18.91
N ARG A 55 25.15 -8.20 19.60
CA ARG A 55 24.96 -7.85 21.00
C ARG A 55 23.71 -6.99 21.19
N MET A 56 23.52 -5.96 20.37
CA MET A 56 22.32 -5.13 20.40
C MET A 56 21.06 -5.95 20.04
N GLY A 57 21.16 -6.85 19.06
CA GLY A 57 20.07 -7.74 18.66
C GLY A 57 19.56 -8.61 19.81
N ASN A 58 20.48 -9.23 20.56
CA ASN A 58 20.15 -10.06 21.72
C ASN A 58 19.46 -9.25 22.83
N LEU A 59 19.93 -8.04 23.10
CA LEU A 59 19.33 -7.17 24.14
C LEU A 59 17.92 -6.69 23.75
N LEU A 60 17.69 -6.41 22.46
CA LEU A 60 16.35 -6.09 21.97
C LEU A 60 15.39 -7.29 22.08
N ASP A 61 15.87 -8.51 21.87
CA ASP A 61 15.04 -9.71 22.09
C ASP A 61 14.73 -9.94 23.57
N ILE A 62 15.67 -9.61 24.48
CA ILE A 62 15.42 -9.62 25.92
C ILE A 62 14.36 -8.57 26.27
N LEU A 63 14.52 -7.32 25.80
CA LEU A 63 13.54 -6.24 26.00
C LEU A 63 12.13 -6.67 25.55
N TRP A 64 12.03 -7.29 24.37
CA TRP A 64 10.77 -7.80 23.83
C TRP A 64 10.15 -8.91 24.68
N ARG A 65 10.97 -9.85 25.19
CA ARG A 65 10.48 -10.91 26.08
C ARG A 65 10.00 -10.37 27.42
N MET A 66 10.70 -9.37 27.98
CA MET A 66 10.34 -8.76 29.26
C MET A 66 8.97 -8.10 29.22
N LYS A 67 8.57 -7.56 28.05
CA LYS A 67 7.21 -7.07 27.78
C LYS A 67 6.13 -8.12 28.12
N SER A 68 6.31 -9.36 27.67
CA SER A 68 5.35 -10.45 27.87
C SER A 68 5.38 -11.05 29.27
N VAL A 69 6.54 -11.02 29.94
CA VAL A 69 6.72 -11.66 31.25
C VAL A 69 6.28 -10.76 32.40
N LYS A 70 6.44 -9.44 32.27
CA LYS A 70 6.25 -8.49 33.39
C LYS A 70 4.85 -7.86 33.46
N ASN A 71 3.92 -8.19 32.55
CA ASN A 71 2.56 -7.60 32.47
C ASN A 71 2.57 -6.08 32.70
N LEU A 72 3.32 -5.37 31.88
CA LEU A 72 3.52 -3.93 32.03
C LEU A 72 2.22 -3.16 31.81
N GLU A 73 2.13 -1.98 32.40
CA GLU A 73 1.08 -0.99 32.11
C GLU A 73 1.03 -0.66 30.60
N PRO A 74 -0.15 -0.39 30.01
CA PRO A 74 -0.30 -0.10 28.59
C PRO A 74 0.72 0.90 28.03
N ARG A 75 1.00 2.01 28.76
CA ARG A 75 2.00 3.01 28.36
C ARG A 75 3.39 2.42 28.15
N HIS A 76 3.85 1.57 29.06
CA HIS A 76 5.16 0.94 28.99
C HIS A 76 5.24 -0.11 27.89
N ASN A 77 4.13 -0.82 27.61
CA ASN A 77 4.07 -1.74 26.47
C ASN A 77 4.27 -1.00 25.15
N ASP A 78 3.60 0.13 24.96
CA ASP A 78 3.71 0.95 23.74
C ASP A 78 5.13 1.52 23.56
N LEU A 79 5.76 1.95 24.65
CA LEU A 79 7.16 2.42 24.65
C LEU A 79 8.13 1.31 24.26
N VAL A 80 7.96 0.09 24.78
CA VAL A 80 8.80 -1.05 24.42
C VAL A 80 8.64 -1.42 22.94
N GLU A 81 7.41 -1.40 22.41
CA GLU A 81 7.18 -1.63 20.98
C GLU A 81 7.88 -0.58 20.12
N THR A 82 7.71 0.70 20.46
CA THR A 82 8.31 1.82 19.73
C THR A 82 9.83 1.72 19.74
N ALA A 83 10.44 1.44 20.90
CA ALA A 83 11.88 1.27 21.03
C ALA A 83 12.42 0.05 20.26
N TYR A 84 11.68 -1.06 20.25
CA TYR A 84 12.06 -2.28 19.53
C TYR A 84 12.04 -2.08 18.02
N PHE A 85 10.93 -1.54 17.48
CA PHE A 85 10.77 -1.35 16.03
C PHE A 85 11.60 -0.19 15.48
N SER A 86 11.91 0.83 16.28
CA SER A 86 12.85 1.88 15.88
C SER A 86 14.29 1.34 15.76
N SER A 87 14.70 0.48 16.70
CA SER A 87 16.05 -0.08 16.76
C SER A 87 16.30 -1.19 15.74
N ARG A 88 15.29 -2.02 15.44
CA ARG A 88 15.32 -3.00 14.35
C ARG A 88 14.70 -2.37 13.10
N PRO A 89 15.50 -1.77 12.19
CA PRO A 89 14.93 -1.28 10.95
C PRO A 89 14.21 -2.42 10.26
N SER A 90 12.91 -2.24 9.97
CA SER A 90 12.11 -3.16 9.17
C SER A 90 12.96 -3.63 7.99
N ASN A 91 13.18 -4.95 7.91
CA ASN A 91 14.09 -5.62 6.97
C ASN A 91 14.34 -4.75 5.74
N ALA A 92 15.52 -4.12 5.66
CA ALA A 92 15.89 -3.25 4.53
C ALA A 92 15.47 -3.97 3.25
N ARG A 93 14.50 -3.39 2.53
CA ARG A 93 13.83 -4.07 1.41
C ARG A 93 14.90 -4.59 0.48
N LYS A 94 15.18 -5.90 0.51
CA LYS A 94 16.18 -6.52 -0.36
C LYS A 94 15.83 -6.12 -1.78
N HIS A 95 16.70 -5.35 -2.43
CA HIS A 95 16.49 -4.96 -3.82
C HIS A 95 16.49 -6.25 -4.64
N LYS A 96 15.29 -6.70 -5.04
CA LYS A 96 15.16 -7.85 -5.94
C LYS A 96 15.99 -7.51 -7.18
N LYS A 97 17.06 -8.28 -7.45
CA LYS A 97 17.85 -8.15 -8.68
C LYS A 97 16.90 -8.38 -9.86
N ARG A 98 16.71 -7.38 -10.71
CA ARG A 98 15.85 -7.46 -11.91
C ARG A 98 16.74 -7.35 -13.14
N GLY A 99 16.35 -8.02 -14.23
CA GLY A 99 17.00 -7.82 -15.52
C GLY A 99 16.88 -6.36 -15.98
N PRO A 100 17.83 -5.87 -16.80
CA PRO A 100 17.94 -4.46 -17.17
C PRO A 100 16.67 -3.94 -17.85
N VAL A 101 16.04 -4.74 -18.73
CA VAL A 101 14.80 -4.37 -19.43
C VAL A 101 13.62 -4.19 -18.46
N ARG A 102 13.48 -5.08 -17.48
CA ARG A 102 12.41 -5.02 -16.47
C ARG A 102 12.58 -3.83 -15.53
N GLU A 103 13.82 -3.44 -15.24
CA GLU A 103 14.12 -2.27 -14.42
C GLU A 103 13.90 -0.97 -15.21
N TYR A 104 14.32 -0.92 -16.48
CA TYR A 104 14.03 0.20 -17.37
C TYR A 104 12.52 0.43 -17.52
N ALA A 105 11.76 -0.62 -17.85
CA ALA A 105 10.31 -0.52 -17.99
C ALA A 105 9.65 -0.03 -16.70
N ARG A 106 10.09 -0.52 -15.53
CA ARG A 106 9.60 -0.08 -14.22
C ARG A 106 9.91 1.38 -13.96
N GLN A 107 11.13 1.83 -14.24
CA GLN A 107 11.55 3.21 -14.05
C GLN A 107 10.76 4.15 -14.96
N ARG A 108 10.50 3.75 -16.21
CA ARG A 108 9.69 4.53 -17.15
C ARG A 108 8.22 4.57 -16.75
N LEU A 109 7.68 3.45 -16.26
CA LEU A 109 6.30 3.38 -15.79
C LEU A 109 6.07 4.25 -14.55
N TYR A 110 6.96 4.21 -13.56
CA TYR A 110 6.84 5.01 -12.33
C TYR A 110 7.48 6.41 -12.41
N ALA A 111 7.99 6.78 -13.58
CA ALA A 111 8.42 8.16 -13.80
C ALA A 111 7.20 9.09 -13.73
N GLU A 112 7.44 10.34 -13.37
CA GLU A 112 6.39 11.34 -13.39
C GLU A 112 5.91 11.57 -14.83
N LEU A 113 4.66 11.16 -15.11
CA LEU A 113 4.01 11.44 -16.38
C LEU A 113 3.51 12.89 -16.41
N THR A 114 3.88 13.59 -17.45
CA THR A 114 3.47 14.96 -17.75
C THR A 114 2.99 15.03 -19.19
N ARG A 115 2.25 16.08 -19.56
CA ARG A 115 1.79 16.25 -20.94
C ARG A 115 2.93 16.36 -21.95
N SER A 116 4.09 16.86 -21.55
CA SER A 116 5.27 17.01 -22.42
C SER A 116 6.02 15.70 -22.65
N ASN A 117 6.08 14.80 -21.66
CA ASN A 117 6.82 13.55 -21.78
C ASN A 117 5.96 12.33 -22.15
N TYR A 118 4.64 12.51 -22.23
CA TYR A 118 3.66 11.44 -22.49
C TYR A 118 3.96 10.69 -23.80
N GLU A 119 4.06 11.39 -24.93
CA GLU A 119 4.22 10.77 -26.25
C GLU A 119 5.53 10.00 -26.37
N TRP A 120 6.59 10.59 -25.81
CA TRP A 120 7.89 9.95 -25.76
C TRP A 120 7.84 8.68 -24.89
N THR A 121 7.23 8.75 -23.71
CA THR A 121 7.10 7.61 -22.80
C THR A 121 6.29 6.48 -23.41
N LEU A 122 5.16 6.81 -24.06
CA LEU A 122 4.36 5.85 -24.81
C LEU A 122 5.18 5.16 -25.92
N SER A 123 5.94 5.94 -26.68
CA SER A 123 6.81 5.42 -27.73
C SER A 123 7.90 4.48 -27.18
N GLN A 124 8.49 4.80 -26.03
CA GLN A 124 9.47 3.94 -25.37
C GLN A 124 8.86 2.65 -24.85
N LEU A 125 7.69 2.74 -24.20
CA LEU A 125 7.03 1.55 -23.66
C LEU A 125 6.56 0.60 -24.76
N ARG A 126 6.12 1.11 -25.92
CA ARG A 126 5.75 0.28 -27.07
C ARG A 126 6.90 -0.57 -27.64
N LYS A 127 8.15 -0.12 -27.51
CA LYS A 127 9.36 -0.82 -28.00
C LYS A 127 9.80 -2.00 -27.13
N LEU A 128 9.16 -2.22 -25.98
CA LEU A 128 9.51 -3.29 -25.05
C LEU A 128 9.11 -4.68 -25.58
N PRO A 129 9.71 -5.77 -25.08
CA PRO A 129 9.45 -7.13 -25.56
C PRO A 129 8.13 -7.71 -25.02
N TRP A 130 7.02 -7.09 -25.40
CA TRP A 130 5.66 -7.54 -25.06
C TRP A 130 5.23 -8.86 -25.70
N ASN A 131 6.02 -9.42 -26.63
CA ASN A 131 5.75 -10.74 -27.19
C ASN A 131 6.05 -11.86 -26.18
N GLU A 132 6.80 -11.54 -25.12
CA GLU A 132 7.07 -12.46 -24.00
C GLU A 132 5.93 -12.36 -22.98
N VAL A 133 5.20 -13.47 -22.78
CA VAL A 133 4.09 -13.56 -21.81
C VAL A 133 4.56 -13.16 -20.40
N ASP A 134 5.72 -13.66 -19.98
CA ASP A 134 6.37 -13.31 -18.71
C ASP A 134 6.57 -11.79 -18.53
N PHE A 135 6.85 -11.08 -19.62
CA PHE A 135 7.06 -9.63 -19.59
C PHE A 135 5.72 -8.88 -19.49
N GLU A 136 4.71 -9.32 -20.25
CA GLU A 136 3.35 -8.77 -20.17
C GLU A 136 2.78 -8.90 -18.75
N GLU A 137 2.85 -10.10 -18.17
CA GLU A 137 2.42 -10.36 -16.79
C GLU A 137 3.23 -9.55 -15.76
N TYR A 138 4.54 -9.38 -16.00
CA TYR A 138 5.36 -8.52 -15.16
C TYR A 138 4.87 -7.07 -15.19
N MET A 139 4.57 -6.54 -16.38
CA MET A 139 4.09 -5.17 -16.55
C MET A 139 2.73 -4.98 -15.88
N ILE A 140 1.77 -5.89 -16.09
CA ILE A 140 0.45 -5.85 -15.45
C ILE A 140 0.60 -5.81 -13.92
N ARG A 141 1.42 -6.68 -13.35
CA ARG A 141 1.71 -6.67 -11.89
C ARG A 141 2.38 -5.38 -11.39
N LYS A 142 3.03 -4.59 -12.26
CA LYS A 142 3.57 -3.26 -11.88
C LYS A 142 2.53 -2.16 -12.03
N ILE A 143 1.67 -2.25 -13.04
CA ILE A 143 0.58 -1.30 -13.27
C ILE A 143 -0.48 -1.43 -12.16
N LEU A 144 -0.82 -2.63 -11.73
CA LEU A 144 -1.78 -2.86 -10.63
C LEU A 144 -1.28 -2.37 -9.26
N LYS A 145 -0.03 -1.94 -9.14
CA LYS A 145 0.46 -1.20 -7.96
C LYS A 145 0.12 0.28 -8.12
N VAL A 146 -1.17 0.56 -8.25
CA VAL A 146 -1.67 1.89 -8.63
C VAL A 146 -1.29 2.95 -7.60
N GLU A 147 -1.11 2.55 -6.33
CA GLU A 147 -0.66 3.41 -5.23
C GLU A 147 0.74 4.02 -5.43
N ARG A 148 1.51 3.50 -6.39
CA ARG A 148 2.85 4.01 -6.72
C ARG A 148 2.82 5.16 -7.71
N PHE A 149 1.70 5.40 -8.37
CA PHE A 149 1.55 6.52 -9.30
C PHE A 149 1.02 7.74 -8.56
N ARG A 150 1.24 8.92 -9.13
CA ARG A 150 0.60 10.13 -8.61
C ARG A 150 -0.88 10.09 -8.97
N PHE A 151 -1.73 10.24 -7.97
CA PHE A 151 -3.18 10.19 -8.11
C PHE A 151 -3.70 11.15 -9.20
N GLY A 152 -3.19 12.38 -9.24
CA GLY A 152 -3.57 13.38 -10.27
C GLY A 152 -3.06 13.10 -11.69
N SER A 153 -2.19 12.11 -11.89
CA SER A 153 -1.68 11.69 -13.20
C SER A 153 -2.34 10.42 -13.74
N LEU A 154 -3.31 9.86 -13.02
CA LEU A 154 -3.98 8.60 -13.42
C LEU A 154 -4.74 8.73 -14.74
N ASN A 155 -5.19 9.92 -15.09
CA ASN A 155 -5.77 10.21 -16.42
C ASN A 155 -4.76 10.01 -17.56
N LEU A 156 -3.54 10.55 -17.44
CA LEU A 156 -2.47 10.36 -18.41
C LEU A 156 -2.01 8.90 -18.43
N MET A 157 -2.02 8.25 -17.27
CA MET A 157 -1.72 6.82 -17.17
C MET A 157 -2.75 5.97 -17.94
N ALA A 158 -4.05 6.22 -17.75
CA ALA A 158 -5.10 5.53 -18.51
C ALA A 158 -4.92 5.75 -20.02
N GLN A 159 -4.67 6.99 -20.47
CA GLN A 159 -4.37 7.28 -21.88
C GLN A 159 -3.15 6.50 -22.39
N LEU A 160 -2.09 6.42 -21.59
CA LEU A 160 -0.86 5.72 -21.96
C LEU A 160 -1.09 4.21 -22.09
N LEU A 161 -1.79 3.62 -21.13
CA LEU A 161 -2.11 2.19 -21.10
C LEU A 161 -3.04 1.81 -22.24
N SER A 162 -4.09 2.60 -22.50
CA SER A 162 -4.97 2.44 -23.67
C SER A 162 -4.18 2.58 -24.97
N GLY A 163 -3.22 3.51 -25.03
CA GLY A 163 -2.33 3.69 -26.18
C GLY A 163 -1.43 2.48 -26.46
N ILE A 164 -1.02 1.73 -25.43
CA ILE A 164 -0.28 0.46 -25.57
C ILE A 164 -1.24 -0.65 -26.02
N ALA A 165 -2.40 -0.75 -25.37
CA ALA A 165 -3.39 -1.79 -25.61
C ALA A 165 -4.00 -1.74 -27.03
N LYS A 166 -4.06 -0.56 -27.67
CA LYS A 166 -4.47 -0.42 -29.08
C LYS A 166 -3.65 -1.28 -30.06
N HIS A 167 -2.39 -1.55 -29.75
CA HIS A 167 -1.53 -2.41 -30.58
C HIS A 167 -1.45 -3.85 -30.06
N ARG A 168 -2.00 -4.11 -28.87
CA ARG A 168 -1.85 -5.37 -28.12
C ARG A 168 -3.11 -5.65 -27.32
N GLN A 169 -4.04 -6.33 -27.95
CA GLN A 169 -5.36 -6.59 -27.35
C GLN A 169 -5.25 -7.51 -26.12
N SER A 170 -4.35 -8.50 -26.12
CA SER A 170 -4.12 -9.40 -24.98
C SER A 170 -3.85 -8.62 -23.70
N PHE A 171 -2.83 -7.76 -23.73
CA PHE A 171 -2.43 -6.91 -22.63
C PHE A 171 -3.59 -6.07 -22.11
N GLY A 172 -4.35 -5.49 -23.03
CA GLY A 172 -5.50 -4.65 -22.72
C GLY A 172 -6.59 -5.37 -21.94
N VAL A 173 -7.02 -6.53 -22.43
CA VAL A 173 -8.04 -7.37 -21.80
C VAL A 173 -7.55 -7.83 -20.43
N THR A 174 -6.36 -8.42 -20.34
CA THR A 174 -5.80 -8.92 -19.08
C THR A 174 -5.61 -7.80 -18.05
N LEU A 175 -5.26 -6.59 -18.48
CA LEU A 175 -5.13 -5.44 -17.59
C LEU A 175 -6.46 -5.04 -16.95
N ILE A 176 -7.53 -4.94 -17.74
CA ILE A 176 -8.86 -4.57 -17.24
C ILE A 176 -9.43 -5.68 -16.35
N ASP A 177 -9.32 -6.93 -16.78
CA ASP A 177 -9.76 -8.08 -15.98
C ASP A 177 -9.04 -8.13 -14.64
N SER A 178 -7.71 -7.93 -14.64
CA SER A 178 -6.93 -7.92 -13.39
C SER A 178 -7.24 -6.71 -12.50
N LEU A 179 -7.62 -5.57 -13.08
CA LEU A 179 -8.04 -4.38 -12.31
C LEU A 179 -9.40 -4.63 -11.64
N LEU A 180 -10.37 -5.15 -12.39
CA LEU A 180 -11.70 -5.48 -11.87
C LEU A 180 -11.61 -6.57 -10.79
N GLU A 181 -10.77 -7.59 -11.01
CA GLU A 181 -10.51 -8.62 -10.00
C GLU A 181 -9.89 -8.03 -8.73
N SER A 182 -8.90 -7.15 -8.87
CA SER A 182 -8.30 -6.46 -7.71
C SER A 182 -9.32 -5.63 -6.92
N ILE A 183 -10.24 -4.94 -7.60
CA ILE A 183 -11.33 -4.20 -6.96
C ILE A 183 -12.24 -5.16 -6.19
N ARG A 184 -12.62 -6.30 -6.80
CA ARG A 184 -13.46 -7.31 -6.17
C ARG A 184 -12.80 -7.94 -4.94
N THR A 185 -11.54 -8.39 -5.06
CA THR A 185 -10.77 -8.90 -3.91
C THR A 185 -10.63 -7.84 -2.81
N GLY A 186 -10.55 -6.56 -3.20
CA GLY A 186 -10.53 -5.44 -2.26
C GLY A 186 -11.83 -5.26 -1.47
N LEU A 187 -12.96 -5.79 -1.94
CA LEU A 187 -14.23 -5.82 -1.21
C LEU A 187 -14.32 -7.01 -0.24
N GLU A 188 -13.64 -8.11 -0.53
CA GLU A 188 -13.56 -9.31 0.32
C GLU A 188 -12.67 -9.08 1.55
N VAL A 189 -11.59 -8.30 1.40
CA VAL A 189 -10.60 -8.08 2.46
C VAL A 189 -10.62 -6.62 2.92
N VAL A 190 -11.23 -6.38 4.09
CA VAL A 190 -11.25 -5.06 4.73
C VAL A 190 -9.90 -4.80 5.42
N ASP A 191 -8.93 -4.28 4.66
CA ASP A 191 -7.62 -3.83 5.19
C ASP A 191 -7.42 -2.33 4.91
N SER A 192 -7.42 -1.54 5.98
CA SER A 192 -7.22 -0.08 5.92
C SER A 192 -5.86 0.33 5.34
N ARG A 193 -4.86 -0.55 5.38
CA ARG A 193 -3.55 -0.32 4.74
C ARG A 193 -3.65 -0.26 3.22
N ASN A 194 -4.67 -0.89 2.65
CA ASN A 194 -4.92 -0.91 1.21
C ASN A 194 -5.90 0.18 0.74
N SER A 195 -6.41 1.05 1.63
CA SER A 195 -7.38 2.09 1.27
C SER A 195 -6.87 3.02 0.17
N GLN A 196 -5.60 3.43 0.21
CA GLN A 196 -5.01 4.28 -0.84
C GLN A 196 -4.97 3.57 -2.19
N ARG A 197 -4.61 2.28 -2.19
CA ARG A 197 -4.55 1.46 -3.41
C ARG A 197 -5.96 1.28 -4.00
N ARG A 198 -6.94 0.91 -3.18
CA ARG A 198 -8.35 0.74 -3.60
C ARG A 198 -8.92 2.01 -4.20
N MET A 199 -8.63 3.16 -3.59
CA MET A 199 -9.06 4.46 -4.12
C MET A 199 -8.42 4.75 -5.48
N ALA A 200 -7.13 4.47 -5.63
CA ALA A 200 -6.41 4.68 -6.88
C ALA A 200 -6.87 3.72 -7.99
N GLU A 201 -7.19 2.46 -7.65
CA GLU A 201 -7.75 1.47 -8.60
C GLU A 201 -9.12 1.90 -9.13
N ILE A 202 -10.02 2.36 -8.24
CA ILE A 202 -11.32 2.91 -8.64
C ILE A 202 -11.16 4.16 -9.50
N ARG A 203 -10.26 5.09 -9.12
CA ARG A 203 -9.96 6.26 -9.95
C ARG A 203 -9.47 5.85 -11.33
N LEU A 204 -8.53 4.90 -11.41
CA LEU A 204 -7.99 4.41 -12.67
C LEU A 204 -9.07 3.77 -13.56
N LEU A 205 -10.00 3.00 -12.98
CA LEU A 205 -11.14 2.44 -13.71
C LEU A 205 -12.03 3.54 -14.31
N GLY A 206 -12.33 4.58 -13.53
CA GLY A 206 -13.08 5.75 -14.02
C GLY A 206 -12.36 6.47 -15.16
N GLU A 207 -11.03 6.64 -15.06
CA GLU A 207 -10.22 7.23 -16.12
C GLU A 207 -10.18 6.38 -17.39
N PHE A 208 -10.22 5.04 -17.29
CA PHE A 208 -10.37 4.16 -18.45
C PHE A 208 -11.69 4.39 -19.20
N CYS A 209 -12.76 4.70 -18.48
CA CYS A 209 -14.04 5.07 -19.09
C CYS A 209 -13.95 6.43 -19.79
N ASN A 210 -13.31 7.43 -19.17
CA ASN A 210 -13.12 8.76 -19.74
C ASN A 210 -12.34 8.74 -21.07
N VAL A 211 -11.34 7.85 -21.19
CA VAL A 211 -10.56 7.66 -22.43
C VAL A 211 -11.24 6.70 -23.42
N GLN A 212 -12.48 6.29 -23.15
CA GLN A 212 -13.29 5.38 -23.98
C GLN A 212 -12.62 4.03 -24.22
N TYR A 213 -11.85 3.55 -23.26
CA TYR A 213 -11.22 2.23 -23.34
C TYR A 213 -12.13 1.12 -22.82
N ILE A 214 -12.98 1.43 -21.84
CA ILE A 214 -14.04 0.55 -21.35
C ILE A 214 -15.42 1.18 -21.56
N ASP A 215 -16.45 0.35 -21.71
CA ASP A 215 -17.83 0.80 -21.81
C ASP A 215 -18.36 1.28 -20.44
N ALA A 216 -19.27 2.26 -20.46
CA ALA A 216 -20.03 2.69 -19.30
C ALA A 216 -20.71 1.52 -18.57
N ARG A 217 -21.09 0.45 -19.28
CA ARG A 217 -21.64 -0.77 -18.69
C ARG A 217 -20.74 -1.35 -17.60
N VAL A 218 -19.43 -1.43 -17.83
CA VAL A 218 -18.45 -1.96 -16.85
C VAL A 218 -18.42 -1.09 -15.60
N VAL A 219 -18.51 0.23 -15.77
CA VAL A 219 -18.58 1.18 -14.65
C VAL A 219 -19.86 0.98 -13.84
N PHE A 220 -21.02 0.85 -14.48
CA PHE A 220 -22.28 0.59 -13.79
C PHE A 220 -22.28 -0.75 -13.07
N GLU A 221 -21.79 -1.82 -13.70
CA GLU A 221 -21.63 -3.14 -13.06
C GLU A 221 -20.72 -3.04 -11.82
N THR A 222 -19.65 -2.24 -11.89
CA THR A 222 -18.76 -1.99 -10.73
C THR A 222 -19.46 -1.16 -9.65
N LEU A 223 -20.22 -0.12 -10.01
CA LEU A 223 -21.00 0.68 -9.07
C LEU A 223 -22.01 -0.19 -8.30
N TYR A 224 -22.74 -1.07 -8.99
CA TYR A 224 -23.65 -2.02 -8.36
C TYR A 224 -22.91 -3.06 -7.51
N LEU A 225 -21.75 -3.54 -7.96
CA LEU A 225 -20.89 -4.44 -7.17
C LEU A 225 -20.49 -3.78 -5.84
N LEU A 226 -20.07 -2.51 -5.86
CA LEU A 226 -19.63 -1.79 -4.65
C LEU A 226 -20.74 -1.71 -3.58
N ILE A 227 -22.00 -1.57 -3.98
CA ILE A 227 -23.14 -1.43 -3.05
C ILE A 227 -23.79 -2.76 -2.67
N THR A 228 -23.77 -3.78 -3.55
CA THR A 228 -24.47 -5.06 -3.30
C THR A 228 -23.56 -6.18 -2.79
N PHE A 229 -22.24 -6.08 -2.95
CA PHE A 229 -21.33 -7.18 -2.58
C PHE A 229 -21.37 -7.50 -1.08
N GLY A 230 -21.66 -8.76 -0.72
CA GLY A 230 -21.82 -9.18 0.68
C GLY A 230 -23.19 -8.86 1.28
N HIS A 231 -24.08 -8.20 0.54
CA HIS A 231 -25.46 -7.89 0.94
C HIS A 231 -26.43 -8.64 0.03
N HIS A 232 -26.71 -9.91 0.32
CA HIS A 232 -27.69 -10.69 -0.45
C HIS A 232 -29.12 -10.37 0.01
N GLU A 233 -30.06 -10.25 -0.93
CA GLU A 233 -31.50 -9.95 -0.72
C GLU A 233 -32.21 -10.85 0.31
N TYR A 234 -31.63 -12.00 0.66
CA TYR A 234 -32.18 -12.95 1.63
C TYR A 234 -31.60 -12.82 3.05
N ALA A 235 -30.73 -11.85 3.33
CA ALA A 235 -30.14 -11.60 4.65
C ALA A 235 -31.12 -10.96 5.67
N LEU A 236 -32.43 -10.99 5.42
CA LEU A 236 -33.43 -10.71 6.47
C LEU A 236 -33.45 -11.78 7.57
N SER A 237 -32.71 -12.89 7.41
CA SER A 237 -32.64 -14.01 8.36
C SER A 237 -31.25 -14.26 8.96
N ILE A 238 -30.24 -13.46 8.61
CA ILE A 238 -28.90 -13.58 9.19
C ILE A 238 -28.61 -12.29 9.97
N ASP A 239 -28.19 -12.47 11.22
CA ASP A 239 -27.84 -11.41 12.16
C ASP A 239 -27.09 -10.25 11.46
N PRO A 240 -27.58 -8.99 11.52
CA PRO A 240 -26.95 -7.84 10.85
C PRO A 240 -25.49 -7.56 11.31
N SER A 241 -25.01 -8.29 12.31
CA SER A 241 -23.61 -8.32 12.74
C SER A 241 -22.69 -9.24 11.90
N SER A 242 -23.20 -10.04 10.97
CA SER A 242 -22.43 -11.09 10.28
C SER A 242 -21.78 -10.70 8.95
N THR A 243 -21.93 -9.46 8.47
CA THR A 243 -21.30 -9.04 7.21
C THR A 243 -19.87 -8.57 7.47
N ASP A 244 -18.95 -9.53 7.64
CA ASP A 244 -17.51 -9.26 7.87
C ASP A 244 -16.89 -8.32 6.81
N CYS A 245 -17.46 -8.27 5.61
CA CYS A 245 -17.00 -7.46 4.48
C CYS A 245 -17.58 -6.02 4.44
N ASP A 246 -18.54 -5.67 5.30
CA ASP A 246 -19.12 -4.32 5.39
C ASP A 246 -19.70 -4.06 6.79
N PRO A 247 -18.84 -3.88 7.80
CA PRO A 247 -19.29 -3.71 9.18
C PRO A 247 -20.03 -2.37 9.39
N PRO A 248 -20.95 -2.29 10.36
CA PRO A 248 -21.66 -1.07 10.67
C PRO A 248 -20.68 0.06 11.04
N GLY A 249 -20.78 1.20 10.33
CA GLY A 249 -19.92 2.37 10.54
C GLY A 249 -18.73 2.47 9.58
N ASP A 250 -18.47 1.47 8.72
CA ASP A 250 -17.51 1.60 7.63
C ASP A 250 -18.16 2.26 6.40
N PHE A 251 -17.80 3.52 6.15
CA PHE A 251 -18.29 4.29 4.99
C PHE A 251 -17.32 4.23 3.79
N PHE A 252 -16.32 3.35 3.80
CA PHE A 252 -15.31 3.31 2.75
C PHE A 252 -15.89 2.96 1.37
N ARG A 253 -16.90 2.09 1.30
CA ARG A 253 -17.58 1.76 0.04
C ARG A 253 -18.25 2.98 -0.61
N ILE A 254 -18.89 3.82 0.21
CA ILE A 254 -19.47 5.09 -0.26
C ILE A 254 -18.37 5.98 -0.83
N ARG A 255 -17.20 6.05 -0.20
CA ARG A 255 -16.06 6.82 -0.74
C ARG A 255 -15.61 6.30 -2.11
N LEU A 256 -15.58 4.98 -2.31
CA LEU A 256 -15.26 4.39 -3.62
C LEU A 256 -16.31 4.76 -4.67
N VAL A 257 -17.60 4.66 -4.34
CA VAL A 257 -18.70 5.07 -5.22
C VAL A 257 -18.58 6.55 -5.59
N CYS A 258 -18.36 7.42 -4.60
CA CYS A 258 -18.19 8.85 -4.83
C CYS A 258 -16.98 9.15 -5.72
N GLU A 259 -15.84 8.48 -5.54
CA GLU A 259 -14.66 8.68 -6.38
C GLU A 259 -14.91 8.24 -7.82
N LEU A 260 -15.54 7.07 -8.02
CA LEU A 260 -15.86 6.56 -9.34
C LEU A 260 -16.77 7.54 -10.08
N LEU A 261 -17.87 7.95 -9.44
CA LEU A 261 -18.80 8.94 -9.98
C LEU A 261 -18.13 10.29 -10.23
N HIS A 262 -17.32 10.78 -9.29
CA HIS A 262 -16.58 12.03 -9.48
C HIS A 262 -15.69 11.99 -10.73
N THR A 263 -15.10 10.84 -11.01
CA THR A 263 -14.19 10.64 -12.15
C THR A 263 -14.92 10.57 -13.49
N CYS A 264 -15.97 9.75 -13.59
CA CYS A 264 -16.58 9.40 -14.89
C CYS A 264 -18.01 9.93 -15.09
N ALA A 265 -18.68 10.48 -14.07
CA ALA A 265 -20.03 11.04 -14.24
C ALA A 265 -20.16 12.13 -15.31
N PRO A 266 -19.14 12.97 -15.61
CA PRO A 266 -19.21 13.89 -16.75
C PRO A 266 -19.49 13.18 -18.09
N HIS A 267 -19.07 11.91 -18.24
CA HIS A 267 -19.32 11.10 -19.44
C HIS A 267 -20.78 10.63 -19.55
N PHE A 268 -21.52 10.57 -18.43
CA PHE A 268 -22.86 9.97 -18.35
C PHE A 268 -24.00 10.99 -18.37
N ARG A 269 -23.72 12.26 -18.70
CA ARG A 269 -24.70 13.36 -18.60
C ARG A 269 -25.82 13.33 -19.64
N SER A 270 -25.77 12.46 -20.64
CA SER A 270 -26.76 12.41 -21.72
C SER A 270 -27.25 10.98 -22.05
N GLY A 271 -28.47 10.89 -22.57
CA GLY A 271 -29.01 9.67 -23.16
C GLY A 271 -29.32 8.55 -22.16
N VAL A 272 -29.13 7.30 -22.58
CA VAL A 272 -29.45 6.08 -21.80
C VAL A 272 -28.61 5.99 -20.53
N GLN A 273 -27.36 6.47 -20.57
CA GLN A 273 -26.44 6.45 -19.43
C GLN A 273 -26.91 7.38 -18.31
N SER A 274 -27.51 8.54 -18.65
CA SER A 274 -28.10 9.45 -17.65
C SER A 274 -29.27 8.80 -16.91
N LYS A 275 -30.13 8.05 -17.63
CA LYS A 275 -31.21 7.28 -17.00
C LYS A 275 -30.68 6.19 -16.07
N ARG A 276 -29.64 5.45 -16.49
CA ARG A 276 -28.99 4.44 -15.63
C ARG A 276 -28.35 5.05 -14.39
N LEU A 277 -27.72 6.21 -14.54
CA LEU A 277 -27.17 6.95 -13.40
C LEU A 277 -28.27 7.38 -12.42
N HIS A 278 -29.41 7.87 -12.94
CA HIS A 278 -30.55 8.19 -12.09
C HIS A 278 -31.09 6.95 -11.36
N VAL A 279 -31.21 5.80 -12.02
CA VAL A 279 -31.66 4.54 -11.42
C VAL A 279 -30.66 4.02 -10.37
N PHE A 280 -29.37 4.28 -10.53
CA PHE A 280 -28.37 3.90 -9.54
C PHE A 280 -28.44 4.77 -8.26
N LEU A 281 -28.84 6.04 -8.39
CA LEU A 281 -28.84 7.00 -7.28
C LEU A 281 -30.13 6.99 -6.44
N VAL A 282 -31.22 6.43 -6.97
CA VAL A 282 -32.55 6.35 -6.32
C VAL A 282 -32.75 4.96 -5.79
#